data_AF-B1M4V2-F1
#
_entry.id   AF-B1M4V2-F1
#
_cell.length_a   1.000
_cell.length_b   1.000
_cell.length_c   1.000
_cell.angle_alpha   90.00
_cell.angle_beta   90.00
_cell.angle_gamma   90.00
#
_symmetry.space_group_name_H-M   'P 1'
#
loop_
_entity.id
_entity.type
_entity.pdbx_description
1 polymer ?
#
loop_
_entity_poly.entity_id
_entity_poly.type
_entity_poly.pdbx_seq_one_letter_code
_entity_poly.pdbx_strand_id
1 'polypeptide(L)'
;MPSQFIRSAAWAPTIALSWFWGLGFFYAIHVTLTYGWLGFLAFALPNATGLGLFGWVLGAPRRNLDTIVAAVQGPYALLFMGAQFFAVAITIFGFAAYAWIPLFGHEAAVGVVALVLVACSIGHAVPLRGIRVIHGGALVVGLAAGAVLLGGLPGHGSGWEVPLQAFDERFYGLVIPSLVGFLLGPWMDIQQWQRAVEIRRSGGSVRAAYVTGALLFLGLLTINALLAARAELGTPIISSDGVPGAYAAVAQAIGRDPAAGAVAAFVIWTAIAAATTIDSFYTATRWLGTSITARSNSPLLAFVPAGLVASPVWILGAALATAAAAIWANLSLLYLMMPFATLLVGAAACLVCETLGATRRYDSVLASMIGATACLIFATGYLAPSWALLAIAPLIGLIGALPMIAEILGWRAAPPVAELIPAAERTPRAAPVPVAVDQTDAVASHGFDGHWFVLRLIPTYDDTNSVGNVYFANYVRWVGKARELFFNICMPNFDLKSTDFYILTKSFHHDFRREAMEFEPVTVRISIASHNRKFVTLAHEIHSEVNGLLGRGEQSLMFVDTVHYRPLDIPRTIIEGFLPYWPKTSPHAVAGGGGPTEVAPLGV
;
A
#
# COMPACT_ATOMS: atom_id res chain seq x y z
N MET A 1 13.38 -32.26 2.57
CA MET A 1 12.78 -30.89 2.53
C MET A 1 11.38 -31.00 1.96
N PRO A 2 10.35 -30.30 2.50
CA PRO A 2 9.01 -30.36 1.93
C PRO A 2 9.01 -29.86 0.49
N SER A 3 8.21 -30.47 -0.38
CA SER A 3 8.08 -30.07 -1.79
C SER A 3 7.58 -28.62 -1.90
N GLN A 4 7.90 -27.94 -3.01
CA GLN A 4 7.41 -26.58 -3.27
C GLN A 4 5.88 -26.50 -3.21
N PHE A 5 5.20 -27.56 -3.64
CA PHE A 5 3.75 -27.67 -3.53
C PHE A 5 3.28 -27.67 -2.07
N ILE A 6 3.87 -28.50 -1.19
CA ILE A 6 3.51 -28.53 0.24
C ILE A 6 3.75 -27.16 0.89
N ARG A 7 4.88 -26.50 0.58
CA ARG A 7 5.15 -25.14 1.08
C ARG A 7 4.10 -24.12 0.63
N SER A 8 3.52 -24.30 -0.56
CA SER A 8 2.50 -23.41 -1.12
C SER A 8 1.12 -23.71 -0.53
N ALA A 9 0.73 -24.98 -0.49
CA ALA A 9 -0.57 -25.43 0.02
C ALA A 9 -0.72 -25.14 1.53
N ALA A 10 0.36 -25.09 2.29
CA ALA A 10 0.35 -24.70 3.70
C ALA A 10 -0.17 -23.26 3.94
N TRP A 11 -0.28 -22.43 2.91
CA TRP A 11 -0.88 -21.10 2.98
C TRP A 11 -2.39 -21.08 2.72
N ALA A 12 -2.96 -22.17 2.21
CA ALA A 12 -4.38 -22.24 1.88
C ALA A 12 -5.30 -21.91 3.07
N PRO A 13 -5.07 -22.41 4.31
CA PRO A 13 -5.93 -22.08 5.46
C PRO A 13 -5.99 -20.58 5.74
N THR A 14 -4.84 -19.89 5.73
CA THR A 14 -4.81 -18.46 6.05
C THR A 14 -5.38 -17.59 4.93
N ILE A 15 -5.25 -18.02 3.66
CA ILE A 15 -5.89 -17.35 2.52
C ILE A 15 -7.41 -17.49 2.60
N ALA A 16 -7.90 -18.72 2.84
CA ALA A 16 -9.33 -19.01 2.86
C ALA A 16 -10.04 -18.36 4.06
N LEU A 17 -9.50 -18.55 5.27
CA LEU A 17 -10.15 -18.09 6.50
C LEU A 17 -10.16 -16.58 6.64
N SER A 18 -9.12 -15.86 6.20
CA SER A 18 -9.15 -14.40 6.26
C SER A 18 -10.15 -13.77 5.29
N TRP A 19 -10.50 -14.49 4.22
CA TRP A 19 -11.48 -14.09 3.21
C TRP A 19 -12.89 -14.61 3.49
N PHE A 20 -13.05 -15.54 4.43
CA PHE A 20 -14.29 -16.27 4.65
C PHE A 20 -15.43 -15.41 5.21
N TRP A 21 -15.11 -14.28 5.83
CA TRP A 21 -16.05 -13.55 6.66
C TRP A 21 -16.89 -12.49 5.92
N GLY A 22 -17.90 -11.92 6.61
CA GLY A 22 -18.70 -10.75 6.22
C GLY A 22 -19.49 -10.93 4.93
N LEU A 23 -18.79 -10.76 3.82
CA LEU A 23 -19.29 -11.06 2.48
C LEU A 23 -19.36 -12.57 2.22
N GLY A 24 -18.43 -13.39 2.73
CA GLY A 24 -18.41 -14.83 2.49
C GLY A 24 -19.41 -15.59 3.38
N PHE A 25 -19.41 -15.32 4.68
CA PHE A 25 -20.05 -16.19 5.66
C PHE A 25 -21.58 -16.10 5.65
N PHE A 26 -22.13 -14.95 6.02
CA PHE A 26 -23.59 -14.77 6.19
C PHE A 26 -24.32 -14.53 4.88
N TYR A 27 -23.65 -13.91 3.91
CA TYR A 27 -24.26 -13.71 2.60
C TYR A 27 -24.43 -15.05 1.87
N ALA A 28 -23.53 -16.02 2.03
CA ALA A 28 -23.72 -17.39 1.52
C ALA A 28 -24.98 -18.05 2.07
N ILE A 29 -25.26 -17.88 3.37
CA ILE A 29 -26.50 -18.35 4.01
C ILE A 29 -27.70 -17.66 3.35
N HIS A 30 -27.68 -16.34 3.26
CA HIS A 30 -28.75 -15.55 2.66
C HIS A 30 -29.06 -15.99 1.24
N VAL A 31 -28.09 -15.98 0.32
CA VAL A 31 -28.33 -16.30 -1.09
C VAL A 31 -28.75 -17.75 -1.31
N THR A 32 -28.29 -18.68 -0.46
CA THR A 32 -28.74 -20.08 -0.53
C THR A 32 -30.23 -20.17 -0.24
N LEU A 33 -30.69 -19.49 0.82
CA LEU A 33 -32.08 -19.54 1.26
C LEU A 33 -33.02 -18.70 0.39
N THR A 34 -32.55 -17.56 -0.14
CA THR A 34 -33.39 -16.64 -0.93
C THR A 34 -33.43 -16.97 -2.41
N TYR A 35 -32.31 -17.43 -2.99
CA TYR A 35 -32.17 -17.61 -4.44
C TYR A 35 -31.93 -19.07 -4.86
N GLY A 36 -31.80 -19.98 -3.89
CA GLY A 36 -31.61 -21.41 -4.14
C GLY A 36 -30.17 -21.80 -4.45
N TRP A 37 -29.97 -23.08 -4.79
CA TRP A 37 -28.64 -23.63 -5.08
C TRP A 37 -27.91 -22.95 -6.23
N LEU A 38 -28.64 -22.58 -7.31
CA LEU A 38 -28.04 -21.83 -8.42
C LEU A 38 -27.66 -20.41 -7.99
N GLY A 39 -28.41 -19.79 -7.09
CA GLY A 39 -28.06 -18.49 -6.51
C GLY A 39 -26.79 -18.55 -5.67
N PHE A 40 -26.66 -19.59 -4.83
CA PHE A 40 -25.42 -19.89 -4.12
C PHE A 40 -24.22 -20.06 -5.07
N LEU A 41 -24.36 -20.86 -6.14
CA LEU A 41 -23.28 -21.07 -7.10
C LEU A 41 -22.90 -19.77 -7.84
N ALA A 42 -23.89 -18.96 -8.23
CA ALA A 42 -23.67 -17.66 -8.86
C ALA A 42 -22.90 -16.69 -7.95
N PHE A 43 -23.03 -16.82 -6.64
CA PHE A 43 -22.26 -16.07 -5.65
C PHE A 43 -20.87 -16.70 -5.38
N ALA A 44 -20.82 -18.00 -5.10
CA ALA A 44 -19.63 -18.66 -4.57
C ALA A 44 -18.54 -18.87 -5.63
N LEU A 45 -18.92 -19.21 -6.87
CA LEU A 45 -17.95 -19.50 -7.93
C LEU A 45 -17.16 -18.25 -8.36
N PRO A 46 -17.78 -17.09 -8.66
CA PRO A 46 -17.00 -15.93 -9.06
C PRO A 46 -16.18 -15.36 -7.88
N ASN A 47 -16.66 -15.49 -6.64
CA ASN A 47 -15.93 -15.11 -5.44
C ASN A 47 -14.63 -15.93 -5.27
N ALA A 48 -14.73 -17.27 -5.29
CA ALA A 48 -13.56 -18.13 -5.24
C ALA A 48 -12.63 -17.95 -6.45
N THR A 49 -13.21 -17.75 -7.64
CA THR A 49 -12.45 -17.50 -8.87
C THR A 49 -11.66 -16.20 -8.79
N GLY A 50 -12.26 -15.11 -8.32
CA GLY A 50 -11.57 -13.83 -8.12
C GLY A 50 -10.35 -13.96 -7.20
N LEU A 51 -10.51 -14.68 -6.08
CA LEU A 51 -9.42 -14.96 -5.14
C LEU A 51 -8.30 -15.79 -5.81
N GLY A 52 -8.66 -16.82 -6.57
CA GLY A 52 -7.70 -17.62 -7.33
C GLY A 52 -6.96 -16.83 -8.41
N LEU A 53 -7.69 -15.98 -9.16
CA LEU A 53 -7.15 -15.14 -10.23
C LEU A 53 -6.15 -14.12 -9.71
N PHE A 54 -6.39 -13.50 -8.56
CA PHE A 54 -5.44 -12.61 -7.90
C PHE A 54 -4.05 -13.25 -7.77
N GLY A 55 -3.99 -14.44 -7.16
CA GLY A 55 -2.72 -15.15 -7.00
C GLY A 55 -2.18 -15.74 -8.30
N TRP A 56 -3.05 -16.09 -9.25
CA TRP A 56 -2.66 -16.55 -10.58
C TRP A 56 -1.91 -15.47 -11.37
N VAL A 57 -2.45 -14.24 -11.37
CA VAL A 57 -1.88 -13.09 -12.08
C VAL A 57 -0.62 -12.60 -11.39
N LEU A 58 -0.65 -12.36 -10.08
CA LEU A 58 0.53 -11.90 -9.33
C LEU A 58 1.66 -12.93 -9.30
N GLY A 59 1.31 -14.21 -9.28
CA GLY A 59 2.24 -15.34 -9.31
C GLY A 59 2.83 -15.66 -10.68
N ALA A 60 2.55 -14.87 -11.73
CA ALA A 60 3.05 -15.14 -13.08
C ALA A 60 4.58 -15.10 -13.18
N PRO A 61 5.19 -16.03 -13.96
CA PRO A 61 6.61 -15.97 -14.29
C PRO A 61 6.94 -14.61 -14.91
N ARG A 62 8.06 -13.99 -14.52
CA ARG A 62 8.54 -12.65 -14.93
C ARG A 62 7.96 -11.44 -14.18
N ARG A 63 6.95 -11.60 -13.31
CA ARG A 63 6.51 -10.48 -12.44
C ARG A 63 7.38 -10.39 -11.19
N ASN A 64 7.99 -9.25 -10.93
CA ASN A 64 8.66 -8.97 -9.65
C ASN A 64 7.66 -8.38 -8.64
N LEU A 65 7.21 -9.20 -7.70
CA LEU A 65 6.18 -8.81 -6.73
C LEU A 65 6.67 -7.74 -5.75
N ASP A 66 7.94 -7.77 -5.32
CA ASP A 66 8.46 -6.73 -4.42
C ASP A 66 8.45 -5.36 -5.12
N THR A 67 8.81 -5.31 -6.42
CA THR A 67 8.74 -4.08 -7.22
C THR A 67 7.30 -3.60 -7.41
N ILE A 68 6.37 -4.51 -7.75
CA ILE A 68 4.95 -4.17 -7.93
C ILE A 68 4.37 -3.60 -6.63
N VAL A 69 4.61 -4.27 -5.50
CA VAL A 69 4.14 -3.85 -4.18
C VAL A 69 4.70 -2.48 -3.81
N ALA A 70 5.99 -2.25 -4.02
CA ALA A 70 6.62 -0.95 -3.76
C ALA A 70 5.99 0.17 -4.60
N ALA A 71 5.59 -0.12 -5.85
CA ALA A 71 4.95 0.85 -6.72
C ALA A 71 3.53 1.21 -6.24
N VAL A 72 2.75 0.25 -5.76
CA VAL A 72 1.31 0.45 -5.47
C VAL A 72 0.98 0.78 -4.01
N GLN A 73 1.81 0.40 -3.04
CA GLN A 73 1.50 0.56 -1.60
C GLN A 73 1.19 2.00 -1.19
N GLY A 74 1.99 2.97 -1.63
CA GLY A 74 1.81 4.38 -1.27
C GLY A 74 0.61 5.01 -1.99
N PRO A 75 0.60 5.02 -3.33
CA PRO A 75 -0.46 5.66 -4.13
C PRO A 75 -1.87 5.12 -3.86
N TYR A 76 -2.00 3.83 -3.56
CA TYR A 76 -3.30 3.19 -3.27
C TYR A 76 -3.53 2.98 -1.77
N ALA A 77 -2.77 3.65 -0.90
CA ALA A 77 -2.91 3.50 0.55
C ALA A 77 -4.35 3.73 1.05
N LEU A 78 -5.01 4.79 0.55
CA LEU A 78 -6.39 5.11 0.92
C LEU A 78 -7.38 4.02 0.47
N LEU A 79 -7.18 3.44 -0.73
CA LEU A 79 -7.98 2.31 -1.20
C LEU A 79 -7.82 1.11 -0.25
N PHE A 80 -6.59 0.74 0.08
CA PHE A 80 -6.32 -0.38 0.98
C PHE A 80 -6.93 -0.14 2.38
N MET A 81 -6.75 1.06 2.94
CA MET A 81 -7.31 1.41 4.25
C MET A 81 -8.84 1.42 4.22
N GLY A 82 -9.46 1.94 3.15
CA GLY A 82 -10.91 1.93 2.97
C GLY A 82 -11.47 0.52 2.85
N ALA A 83 -10.84 -0.34 2.04
CA ALA A 83 -11.24 -1.74 1.91
C ALA A 83 -11.12 -2.51 3.23
N GLN A 84 -10.05 -2.30 4.00
CA GLN A 84 -9.90 -2.88 5.33
C GLN A 84 -10.95 -2.37 6.32
N PHE A 85 -11.24 -1.06 6.30
CA PHE A 85 -12.30 -0.47 7.11
C PHE A 85 -13.65 -1.15 6.87
N PHE A 86 -14.08 -1.24 5.61
CA PHE A 86 -15.36 -1.88 5.28
C PHE A 86 -15.34 -3.39 5.59
N ALA A 87 -14.21 -4.07 5.33
CA ALA A 87 -14.07 -5.50 5.62
C ALA A 87 -14.19 -5.79 7.12
N VAL A 88 -13.59 -4.97 7.98
CA VAL A 88 -13.72 -5.13 9.44
C VAL A 88 -15.10 -4.71 9.93
N ALA A 89 -15.69 -3.64 9.38
CA ALA A 89 -17.02 -3.17 9.77
C ALA A 89 -18.08 -4.23 9.45
N ILE A 90 -18.10 -4.76 8.23
CA ILE A 90 -19.00 -5.86 7.84
C ILE A 90 -18.73 -7.11 8.67
N THR A 91 -17.47 -7.31 9.09
CA THR A 91 -17.11 -8.46 9.92
C THR A 91 -17.77 -8.39 11.28
N ILE A 92 -17.56 -7.29 11.99
CA ILE A 92 -18.09 -7.09 13.33
C ILE A 92 -19.61 -7.03 13.28
N PHE A 93 -20.17 -6.34 12.28
CA PHE A 93 -21.61 -6.24 12.06
C PHE A 93 -22.23 -7.64 11.86
N GLY A 94 -21.72 -8.44 10.92
CA GLY A 94 -22.27 -9.76 10.65
C GLY A 94 -22.21 -10.69 11.86
N PHE A 95 -21.07 -10.69 12.58
CA PHE A 95 -20.93 -11.47 13.82
C PHE A 95 -21.97 -11.06 14.85
N ALA A 96 -22.05 -9.77 15.15
CA ALA A 96 -22.92 -9.25 16.18
C ALA A 96 -24.40 -9.42 15.82
N ALA A 97 -24.81 -8.95 14.64
CA ALA A 97 -26.20 -8.91 14.21
C ALA A 97 -26.79 -10.29 13.91
N TYR A 98 -26.01 -11.21 13.35
CA TYR A 98 -26.55 -12.46 12.77
C TYR A 98 -26.09 -13.74 13.47
N ALA A 99 -25.12 -13.66 14.39
CA ALA A 99 -24.75 -14.79 15.24
C ALA A 99 -24.91 -14.49 16.72
N TRP A 100 -24.33 -13.39 17.21
CA TRP A 100 -24.22 -13.13 18.64
C TRP A 100 -25.54 -12.68 19.28
N ILE A 101 -26.14 -11.60 18.75
CA ILE A 101 -27.41 -11.05 19.25
C ILE A 101 -28.55 -12.08 19.17
N PRO A 102 -28.73 -12.83 18.05
CA PRO A 102 -29.76 -13.86 17.99
C PRO A 102 -29.63 -14.98 19.04
N LEU A 103 -28.42 -15.28 19.51
CA LEU A 103 -28.17 -16.33 20.49
C LEU A 103 -28.18 -15.84 21.95
N PHE A 104 -27.65 -14.65 22.20
CA PHE A 104 -27.38 -14.17 23.56
C PHE A 104 -28.10 -12.85 23.92
N GLY A 105 -28.80 -12.24 22.97
CA GLY A 105 -29.47 -10.96 23.15
C GLY A 105 -28.54 -9.75 23.08
N HIS A 106 -29.12 -8.55 23.18
CA HIS A 106 -28.40 -7.28 23.06
C HIS A 106 -27.47 -6.96 24.25
N GLU A 107 -27.80 -7.47 25.45
CA GLU A 107 -27.03 -7.23 26.68
C GLU A 107 -25.66 -7.93 26.68
N ALA A 108 -25.44 -8.88 25.77
CA ALA A 108 -24.22 -9.69 25.71
C ALA A 108 -23.07 -9.05 24.90
N ALA A 109 -23.06 -7.73 24.71
CA ALA A 109 -22.08 -7.03 23.85
C ALA A 109 -20.61 -7.29 24.24
N VAL A 110 -20.35 -7.61 25.52
CA VAL A 110 -19.02 -7.95 26.04
C VAL A 110 -18.34 -9.06 25.25
N GLY A 111 -19.07 -10.08 24.79
CA GLY A 111 -18.47 -11.18 24.04
C GLY A 111 -17.97 -10.78 22.65
N VAL A 112 -18.69 -9.88 21.95
CA VAL A 112 -18.23 -9.31 20.68
C VAL A 112 -16.95 -8.50 20.89
N VAL A 113 -16.94 -7.65 21.92
CA VAL A 113 -15.77 -6.82 22.26
C VAL A 113 -14.57 -7.71 22.62
N ALA A 114 -14.79 -8.75 23.44
CA ALA A 114 -13.74 -9.69 23.82
C ALA A 114 -13.15 -10.41 22.60
N LEU A 115 -13.98 -10.89 21.67
CA LEU A 115 -13.53 -11.53 20.43
C LEU A 115 -12.65 -10.57 19.60
N VAL A 116 -13.11 -9.34 19.40
CA VAL A 116 -12.38 -8.32 18.63
C VAL A 116 -11.03 -8.02 19.29
N LEU A 117 -10.99 -7.83 20.61
CA LEU A 117 -9.76 -7.54 21.36
C LEU A 117 -8.76 -8.70 21.29
N VAL A 118 -9.22 -9.95 21.45
CA VAL A 118 -8.38 -11.14 21.34
C VAL A 118 -7.80 -11.27 19.93
N ALA A 119 -8.63 -11.13 18.89
CA ALA A 119 -8.18 -11.24 17.50
C ALA A 119 -7.18 -10.12 17.14
N CYS A 120 -7.43 -8.88 17.58
CA CYS A 120 -6.49 -7.78 17.41
C CYS A 120 -5.17 -8.01 18.16
N SER A 121 -5.23 -8.59 19.37
CA SER A 121 -4.03 -8.93 20.15
C SER A 121 -3.18 -9.99 19.44
N ILE A 122 -3.81 -11.01 18.84
CA ILE A 122 -3.13 -12.00 18.00
C ILE A 122 -2.48 -11.31 16.80
N GLY A 123 -3.22 -10.49 16.06
CA GLY A 123 -2.71 -9.78 14.89
C GLY A 123 -1.60 -8.76 15.20
N HIS A 124 -1.57 -8.24 16.43
CA HIS A 124 -0.52 -7.36 16.93
C HIS A 124 0.75 -8.15 17.32
N ALA A 125 0.59 -9.22 18.10
CA ALA A 125 1.70 -9.95 18.72
C ALA A 125 2.35 -10.98 17.78
N VAL A 126 1.57 -11.57 16.87
CA VAL A 126 2.02 -12.71 16.06
C VAL A 126 2.34 -12.26 14.63
N PRO A 127 3.53 -12.58 14.09
CA PRO A 127 3.84 -12.30 12.69
C PRO A 127 3.01 -13.19 11.74
N LEU A 128 2.89 -12.79 10.47
CA LEU A 128 2.09 -13.52 9.47
C LEU A 128 2.44 -15.02 9.36
N ARG A 129 3.71 -15.39 9.51
CA ARG A 129 4.13 -16.81 9.53
C ARG A 129 3.55 -17.60 10.69
N GLY A 130 3.39 -16.97 11.85
CA GLY A 130 2.74 -17.56 13.02
C GLY A 130 1.22 -17.60 12.85
N ILE A 131 0.62 -16.53 12.32
CA ILE A 131 -0.81 -16.49 11.96
C ILE A 131 -1.18 -17.63 11.01
N ARG A 132 -0.34 -17.94 10.02
CA ARG A 132 -0.53 -19.11 9.15
C ARG A 132 -0.70 -20.42 9.93
N VAL A 133 0.06 -20.62 11.01
CA VAL A 133 -0.04 -21.83 11.85
C VAL A 133 -1.31 -21.80 12.69
N ILE A 134 -1.62 -20.66 13.30
CA ILE A 134 -2.86 -20.45 14.07
C ILE A 134 -4.08 -20.72 13.19
N HIS A 135 -4.12 -20.18 11.98
CA HIS A 135 -5.19 -20.39 11.00
C HIS A 135 -5.29 -21.86 10.57
N GLY A 136 -4.16 -22.57 10.45
CA GLY A 136 -4.18 -24.02 10.21
C GLY A 136 -4.87 -24.81 11.32
N GLY A 137 -4.58 -24.49 12.58
CA GLY A 137 -5.27 -25.08 13.74
C GLY A 137 -6.74 -24.66 13.82
N ALA A 138 -7.02 -23.38 13.61
CA ALA A 138 -8.37 -22.83 13.59
C ALA A 138 -9.23 -23.47 12.49
N LEU A 139 -8.66 -23.79 11.32
CA LEU A 139 -9.37 -24.52 10.27
C LEU A 139 -9.86 -25.88 10.77
N VAL A 140 -9.00 -26.66 11.43
CA VAL A 140 -9.36 -27.99 11.95
C VAL A 140 -10.50 -27.88 12.97
N VAL A 141 -10.36 -26.95 13.93
CA VAL A 141 -11.40 -26.71 14.95
C VAL A 141 -12.70 -26.23 14.30
N GLY A 142 -12.62 -25.32 13.32
CA GLY A 142 -13.76 -24.81 12.58
C GLY A 142 -14.48 -25.90 11.80
N LEU A 143 -13.77 -26.73 11.04
CA LEU A 143 -14.36 -27.84 10.30
C LEU A 143 -15.02 -28.87 11.22
N ALA A 144 -14.42 -29.16 12.37
CA ALA A 144 -15.03 -30.02 13.39
C ALA A 144 -16.34 -29.40 13.93
N ALA A 145 -16.34 -28.09 14.23
CA ALA A 145 -17.53 -27.37 14.64
C ALA A 145 -18.61 -27.38 13.55
N GLY A 146 -18.25 -27.16 12.29
CA GLY A 146 -19.14 -27.26 11.14
C GLY A 146 -19.76 -28.66 10.99
N ALA A 147 -18.98 -29.73 11.21
CA ALA A 147 -19.47 -31.11 11.18
C ALA A 147 -20.45 -31.39 12.33
N VAL A 148 -20.16 -30.92 13.54
CA VAL A 148 -21.08 -31.01 14.69
C VAL A 148 -22.39 -30.28 14.39
N LEU A 149 -22.32 -29.09 13.78
CA LEU A 149 -23.52 -28.34 13.38
C LEU A 149 -24.34 -29.07 12.32
N LEU A 150 -23.69 -29.63 11.29
CA LEU A 150 -24.39 -30.39 10.26
C LEU A 150 -25.12 -31.60 10.86
N GLY A 151 -24.54 -32.27 11.85
CA GLY A 151 -25.20 -33.40 12.54
C GLY A 151 -26.22 -32.98 13.60
N GLY A 152 -26.07 -31.80 14.20
CA GLY A 152 -26.89 -31.32 15.31
C GLY A 152 -28.05 -30.39 14.92
N LEU A 153 -28.04 -29.80 13.73
CA LEU A 153 -29.19 -29.02 13.24
C LEU A 153 -30.35 -29.98 12.92
N PRO A 154 -31.57 -29.71 13.43
CA PRO A 154 -32.70 -30.60 13.24
C PRO A 154 -33.00 -30.78 11.75
N GLY A 155 -33.24 -32.02 11.33
CA GLY A 155 -33.67 -32.33 9.97
C GLY A 155 -35.13 -31.95 9.75
N HIS A 156 -35.39 -31.18 8.68
CA HIS A 156 -36.70 -30.81 8.09
C HIS A 156 -37.93 -31.12 8.94
N GLY A 157 -38.34 -30.17 9.79
CA GLY A 157 -39.63 -30.25 10.48
C GLY A 157 -40.82 -29.94 9.57
N SER A 158 -40.57 -29.26 8.44
CA SER A 158 -41.61 -28.68 7.58
C SER A 158 -41.66 -29.22 6.15
N GLY A 159 -40.76 -30.12 5.75
CA GLY A 159 -40.64 -30.60 4.36
C GLY A 159 -40.19 -29.51 3.36
N TRP A 160 -39.77 -28.35 3.85
CA TRP A 160 -39.19 -27.27 3.03
C TRP A 160 -37.78 -27.65 2.59
N GLU A 161 -37.49 -27.55 1.30
CA GLU A 161 -36.14 -27.75 0.75
C GLU A 161 -35.67 -26.48 0.04
N VAL A 162 -34.35 -26.27 0.03
CA VAL A 162 -33.75 -25.18 -0.76
C VAL A 162 -34.05 -25.42 -2.24
N PRO A 163 -34.75 -24.48 -2.92
CA PRO A 163 -35.08 -24.66 -4.32
C PRO A 163 -33.81 -24.69 -5.19
N LEU A 164 -33.91 -25.28 -6.38
CA LEU A 164 -32.82 -25.17 -7.35
C LEU A 164 -32.56 -23.70 -7.73
N GLN A 165 -33.64 -22.92 -7.93
CA GLN A 165 -33.58 -21.50 -8.24
C GLN A 165 -34.83 -20.76 -7.72
N ALA A 166 -34.64 -19.51 -7.30
CA ALA A 166 -35.73 -18.60 -6.91
C ALA A 166 -35.33 -17.15 -7.23
N PHE A 167 -35.00 -16.87 -8.50
CA PHE A 167 -34.46 -15.58 -8.91
C PHE A 167 -35.54 -14.49 -8.99
N ASP A 168 -35.20 -13.31 -8.50
CA ASP A 168 -36.00 -12.08 -8.60
C ASP A 168 -35.22 -10.96 -9.30
N GLU A 169 -35.84 -9.80 -9.45
CA GLU A 169 -35.22 -8.62 -10.06
C GLU A 169 -33.93 -8.19 -9.34
N ARG A 170 -33.85 -8.37 -8.02
CA ARG A 170 -32.64 -8.04 -7.24
C ARG A 170 -31.52 -9.02 -7.56
N PHE A 171 -31.82 -10.31 -7.69
CA PHE A 171 -30.84 -11.32 -8.09
C PHE A 171 -30.19 -10.94 -9.42
N TYR A 172 -30.99 -10.69 -10.46
CA TYR A 172 -30.47 -10.32 -11.78
C TYR A 172 -29.67 -9.02 -11.74
N GLY A 173 -30.15 -8.01 -10.99
CA GLY A 173 -29.44 -6.76 -10.79
C GLY A 173 -28.10 -6.91 -10.09
N LEU A 174 -27.99 -7.83 -9.13
CA LEU A 174 -26.79 -8.05 -8.33
C LEU A 174 -25.72 -8.90 -9.03
N VAL A 175 -26.01 -9.51 -10.18
CA VAL A 175 -25.03 -10.31 -10.94
C VAL A 175 -23.80 -9.48 -11.31
N ILE A 176 -23.98 -8.32 -11.98
CA ILE A 176 -22.83 -7.48 -12.41
C ILE A 176 -22.06 -6.91 -11.21
N PRO A 177 -22.72 -6.31 -10.19
CA PRO A 177 -22.04 -5.88 -8.96
C PRO A 177 -21.22 -6.98 -8.30
N SER A 178 -21.76 -8.21 -8.24
CA SER A 178 -21.06 -9.36 -7.65
C SER A 178 -19.83 -9.73 -8.47
N LEU A 179 -19.94 -9.81 -9.80
CA LEU A 179 -18.81 -10.12 -10.67
C LEU A 179 -17.70 -9.07 -10.55
N VAL A 180 -18.04 -7.78 -10.64
CA VAL A 180 -17.06 -6.69 -10.52
C VAL A 180 -16.42 -6.68 -9.13
N GLY A 181 -17.24 -6.76 -8.08
CA GLY A 181 -16.78 -6.79 -6.69
C GLY A 181 -15.87 -7.99 -6.40
N PHE A 182 -16.18 -9.18 -6.90
CA PHE A 182 -15.37 -10.38 -6.66
C PHE A 182 -14.09 -10.45 -7.49
N LEU A 183 -14.10 -9.92 -8.71
CA LEU A 183 -12.89 -9.83 -9.53
C LEU A 183 -11.90 -8.79 -8.98
N LEU A 184 -12.39 -7.71 -8.39
CA LEU A 184 -11.55 -6.61 -7.86
C LEU A 184 -11.27 -6.70 -6.35
N GLY A 185 -12.15 -7.35 -5.58
CA GLY A 185 -12.08 -7.44 -4.12
C GLY A 185 -10.73 -7.91 -3.57
N PRO A 186 -10.18 -9.04 -4.03
CA PRO A 186 -8.88 -9.52 -3.55
C PRO A 186 -7.74 -8.52 -3.81
N TRP A 187 -7.86 -7.66 -4.82
CA TRP A 187 -6.85 -6.66 -5.15
C TRP A 187 -6.88 -5.46 -4.20
N MET A 188 -8.04 -5.11 -3.65
CA MET A 188 -8.13 -4.03 -2.65
C MET A 188 -7.85 -4.53 -1.22
N ASP A 189 -7.71 -5.84 -1.01
CA ASP A 189 -7.39 -6.42 0.29
C ASP A 189 -5.87 -6.55 0.50
N ILE A 190 -5.31 -5.64 1.30
CA ILE A 190 -3.88 -5.62 1.63
C ILE A 190 -3.42 -6.90 2.36
N GLN A 191 -4.32 -7.64 3.00
CA GLN A 191 -4.00 -8.92 3.60
C GLN A 191 -3.53 -9.94 2.55
N GLN A 192 -4.14 -9.92 1.36
CA GLN A 192 -3.76 -10.81 0.26
C GLN A 192 -2.40 -10.42 -0.34
N TRP A 193 -2.13 -9.12 -0.47
CA TRP A 193 -0.82 -8.63 -0.91
C TRP A 193 0.30 -9.04 0.03
N GLN A 194 0.11 -8.88 1.34
CA GLN A 194 1.10 -9.28 2.34
C GLN A 194 1.40 -10.79 2.26
N ARG A 195 0.36 -11.62 2.12
CA ARG A 195 0.50 -13.08 1.94
C ARG A 195 1.24 -13.42 0.66
N ALA A 196 0.89 -12.83 -0.48
CA ALA A 196 1.56 -13.09 -1.75
C ALA A 196 3.06 -12.82 -1.68
N VAL A 197 3.46 -11.71 -1.03
CA VAL A 197 4.88 -11.37 -0.79
C VAL A 197 5.56 -12.44 0.06
N GLU A 198 4.95 -12.82 1.18
CA GLU A 198 5.56 -13.78 2.12
C GLU A 198 5.63 -15.20 1.57
N ILE A 199 4.63 -15.63 0.78
CA ILE A 199 4.65 -16.90 0.06
C ILE A 199 5.88 -16.97 -0.86
N ARG A 200 6.13 -15.88 -1.62
CA ARG A 200 7.28 -15.82 -2.52
C ARG A 200 8.60 -15.83 -1.76
N ARG A 201 8.72 -15.03 -0.70
CA ARG A 201 9.92 -14.96 0.15
C ARG A 201 10.23 -16.27 0.85
N SER A 202 9.22 -17.08 1.16
CA SER A 202 9.38 -18.42 1.73
C SER A 202 9.62 -19.53 0.68
N GLY A 203 9.81 -19.17 -0.59
CA GLY A 203 10.09 -20.12 -1.68
C GLY A 203 8.87 -20.96 -2.11
N GLY A 204 7.66 -20.47 -1.83
CA GLY A 204 6.39 -21.02 -2.29
C GLY A 204 5.93 -20.41 -3.62
N SER A 205 5.01 -21.10 -4.29
CA SER A 205 4.31 -20.61 -5.48
C SER A 205 3.04 -19.87 -5.08
N VAL A 206 2.97 -18.58 -5.38
CA VAL A 206 1.77 -17.75 -5.14
C VAL A 206 0.57 -18.32 -5.90
N ARG A 207 0.77 -18.80 -7.14
CA ARG A 207 -0.31 -19.40 -7.93
C ARG A 207 -0.90 -20.63 -7.24
N ALA A 208 -0.04 -21.57 -6.85
CA ALA A 208 -0.49 -22.81 -6.22
C ALA A 208 -1.18 -22.53 -4.89
N ALA A 209 -0.60 -21.65 -4.06
CA ALA A 209 -1.17 -21.26 -2.78
C ALA A 209 -2.58 -20.68 -2.91
N TYR A 210 -2.78 -19.72 -3.83
CA TYR A 210 -4.09 -19.08 -4.02
C TYR A 210 -5.11 -19.98 -4.72
N VAL A 211 -4.71 -20.85 -5.66
CA VAL A 211 -5.63 -21.85 -6.22
C VAL A 211 -6.10 -22.81 -5.13
N THR A 212 -5.18 -23.33 -4.30
CA THR A 212 -5.56 -24.21 -3.18
C THR A 212 -6.39 -23.47 -2.12
N GLY A 213 -6.08 -22.21 -1.83
CA GLY A 213 -6.82 -21.36 -0.91
C GLY A 213 -8.24 -21.05 -1.42
N ALA A 214 -8.40 -20.77 -2.71
CA ALA A 214 -9.69 -20.55 -3.35
C ALA A 214 -10.58 -21.78 -3.33
N LEU A 215 -10.02 -22.97 -3.60
CA LEU A 215 -10.75 -24.24 -3.50
C LEU A 215 -11.19 -24.53 -2.05
N LEU A 216 -10.31 -24.30 -1.09
CA LEU A 216 -10.66 -24.43 0.32
C LEU A 216 -11.76 -23.44 0.72
N PHE A 217 -11.64 -22.18 0.33
CA PHE A 217 -12.65 -21.14 0.57
C PHE A 217 -14.01 -21.51 -0.02
N LEU A 218 -14.05 -22.02 -1.25
CA LEU A 218 -15.28 -22.54 -1.86
C LEU A 218 -15.90 -23.65 -1.00
N GLY A 219 -15.09 -24.58 -0.49
CA GLY A 219 -15.56 -25.61 0.43
C GLY A 219 -16.16 -25.06 1.74
N LEU A 220 -15.55 -24.01 2.31
CA LEU A 220 -16.10 -23.33 3.49
C LEU A 220 -17.45 -22.66 3.20
N LEU A 221 -17.59 -22.01 2.03
CA LEU A 221 -18.89 -21.46 1.58
C LEU A 221 -19.94 -22.57 1.40
N THR A 222 -19.55 -23.72 0.84
CA THR A 222 -20.44 -24.87 0.69
C THR A 222 -20.91 -25.40 2.04
N ILE A 223 -20.03 -25.44 3.06
CA ILE A 223 -20.45 -25.80 4.43
C ILE A 223 -21.54 -24.83 4.92
N ASN A 224 -21.38 -23.51 4.74
CA ASN A 224 -22.40 -22.55 5.12
C ASN A 224 -23.72 -22.72 4.35
N ALA A 225 -23.68 -23.03 3.06
CA ALA A 225 -24.88 -23.32 2.28
C ALA A 225 -25.59 -24.59 2.76
N LEU A 226 -24.84 -25.65 3.10
CA LEU A 226 -25.39 -26.89 3.67
C LEU A 226 -26.00 -26.66 5.07
N LEU A 227 -25.35 -25.85 5.91
CA LEU A 227 -25.90 -25.43 7.20
C LEU A 227 -27.18 -24.61 7.03
N ALA A 228 -27.21 -23.69 6.07
CA ALA A 228 -28.40 -22.92 5.73
C ALA A 228 -29.54 -23.84 5.30
N ALA A 229 -29.28 -24.77 4.37
CA ALA A 229 -30.28 -25.74 3.91
C ALA A 229 -30.89 -26.56 5.05
N ARG A 230 -30.09 -26.91 6.08
CA ARG A 230 -30.55 -27.61 7.28
C ARG A 230 -31.33 -26.72 8.25
N ALA A 231 -31.05 -25.42 8.29
CA ALA A 231 -31.67 -24.47 9.22
C ALA A 231 -33.05 -23.96 8.80
N GLU A 232 -33.46 -24.24 7.55
CA GLU A 232 -34.65 -23.68 6.89
C GLU A 232 -34.58 -22.15 6.71
N LEU A 233 -35.57 -21.54 6.03
CA LEU A 233 -35.60 -20.09 5.74
C LEU A 233 -35.61 -19.21 7.02
N GLY A 234 -36.01 -19.79 8.15
CA GLY A 234 -36.15 -19.10 9.43
C GLY A 234 -37.17 -17.96 9.39
N THR A 235 -37.13 -17.08 10.40
CA THR A 235 -37.90 -15.84 10.41
C THR A 235 -37.05 -14.74 9.78
N PRO A 236 -37.45 -14.18 8.62
CA PRO A 236 -36.66 -13.15 7.95
C PRO A 236 -36.45 -11.93 8.85
N ILE A 237 -35.21 -11.42 8.89
CA ILE A 237 -34.90 -10.15 9.55
C ILE A 237 -35.32 -9.04 8.59
N ILE A 238 -36.29 -8.22 8.99
CA ILE A 238 -36.72 -7.05 8.24
C ILE A 238 -35.79 -5.89 8.61
N SER A 239 -34.96 -5.47 7.65
CA SER A 239 -34.07 -4.33 7.81
C SER A 239 -34.85 -3.01 7.71
N SER A 240 -34.23 -1.88 8.04
CA SER A 240 -34.85 -0.54 8.03
C SER A 240 -35.39 -0.11 6.66
N ASP A 241 -34.89 -0.73 5.60
CA ASP A 241 -35.32 -0.56 4.21
C ASP A 241 -36.56 -1.41 3.83
N GLY A 242 -37.06 -2.24 4.75
CA GLY A 242 -38.18 -3.15 4.53
C GLY A 242 -37.80 -4.42 3.77
N VAL A 243 -36.53 -4.65 3.43
CA VAL A 243 -36.09 -5.82 2.68
C VAL A 243 -35.80 -6.99 3.64
N PRO A 244 -36.41 -8.17 3.42
CA PRO A 244 -36.19 -9.34 4.27
C PRO A 244 -34.81 -9.97 4.03
N GLY A 245 -34.13 -10.35 5.12
CA GLY A 245 -32.85 -11.05 5.10
C GLY A 245 -32.86 -12.36 5.87
N ALA A 246 -32.40 -13.45 5.24
CA ALA A 246 -32.25 -14.77 5.87
C ALA A 246 -30.89 -15.00 6.57
N TYR A 247 -30.13 -13.93 6.85
CA TYR A 247 -28.74 -14.03 7.34
C TYR A 247 -28.58 -14.81 8.65
N ALA A 248 -29.54 -14.65 9.58
CA ALA A 248 -29.49 -15.26 10.91
C ALA A 248 -30.21 -16.61 10.99
N ALA A 249 -30.66 -17.19 9.88
CA ALA A 249 -31.49 -18.40 9.87
C ALA A 249 -30.86 -19.56 10.66
N VAL A 250 -29.55 -19.78 10.51
CA VAL A 250 -28.82 -20.82 11.25
C VAL A 250 -28.81 -20.54 12.76
N ALA A 251 -28.56 -19.29 13.18
CA ALA A 251 -28.58 -18.92 14.58
C ALA A 251 -29.97 -19.09 15.20
N GLN A 252 -31.01 -18.70 14.46
CA GLN A 252 -32.41 -18.87 14.88
C GLN A 252 -32.82 -20.34 14.99
N ALA A 253 -32.39 -21.20 14.05
CA ALA A 253 -32.68 -22.63 14.09
C ALA A 253 -32.09 -23.27 15.36
N ILE A 254 -30.85 -22.92 15.70
CA ILE A 254 -30.18 -23.37 16.93
C ILE A 254 -30.90 -22.86 18.18
N GLY A 255 -31.34 -21.59 18.17
CA GLY A 255 -32.06 -21.00 19.30
C GLY A 255 -33.42 -21.63 19.58
N ARG A 256 -34.09 -22.20 18.56
CA ARG A 256 -35.40 -22.86 18.69
C ARG A 256 -35.29 -24.26 19.28
N ASP A 257 -34.33 -25.06 18.81
CA ASP A 257 -34.12 -26.45 19.25
C ASP A 257 -32.62 -26.74 19.40
N PRO A 258 -32.03 -26.38 20.56
CA PRO A 258 -30.59 -26.51 20.75
C PRO A 258 -30.21 -27.97 21.01
N ALA A 259 -29.75 -28.67 19.96
CA ALA A 259 -29.04 -29.93 20.13
C ALA A 259 -27.78 -29.74 20.99
N ALA A 260 -27.41 -30.77 21.75
CA ALA A 260 -26.26 -30.73 22.65
C ALA A 260 -24.99 -30.27 21.91
N GLY A 261 -24.43 -29.13 22.32
CA GLY A 261 -23.21 -28.57 21.74
C GLY A 261 -23.40 -27.75 20.45
N ALA A 262 -24.60 -27.63 19.87
CA ALA A 262 -24.83 -26.87 18.64
C ALA A 262 -24.55 -25.37 18.82
N VAL A 263 -24.97 -24.77 19.94
CA VAL A 263 -24.68 -23.35 20.26
C VAL A 263 -23.16 -23.13 20.31
N ALA A 264 -22.44 -23.97 21.05
CA ALA A 264 -20.98 -23.86 21.18
C ALA A 264 -20.29 -24.04 19.83
N ALA A 265 -20.71 -25.01 19.02
CA ALA A 265 -20.16 -25.25 17.69
C ALA A 265 -20.41 -24.05 16.75
N PHE A 266 -21.59 -23.44 16.78
CA PHE A 266 -21.87 -22.26 15.96
C PHE A 266 -21.08 -21.04 16.39
N VAL A 267 -20.94 -20.82 17.70
CA VAL A 267 -20.08 -19.77 18.25
C VAL A 267 -18.63 -19.99 17.84
N ILE A 268 -18.11 -21.22 17.92
CA ILE A 268 -16.74 -21.54 17.47
C ILE A 268 -16.58 -21.28 15.97
N TRP A 269 -17.52 -21.77 15.15
CA TRP A 269 -17.49 -21.63 13.70
C TRP A 269 -17.49 -20.16 13.27
N THR A 270 -18.38 -19.36 13.86
CA THR A 270 -18.50 -17.93 13.58
C THR A 270 -17.34 -17.11 14.16
N ALA A 271 -16.92 -17.39 15.40
CA ALA A 271 -15.82 -16.69 16.04
C ALA A 271 -14.48 -16.92 15.33
N ILE A 272 -14.22 -18.14 14.85
CA ILE A 272 -13.00 -18.43 14.07
C ILE A 272 -13.00 -17.57 12.81
N ALA A 273 -14.06 -17.62 12.02
CA ALA A 273 -14.08 -16.92 10.76
C ALA A 273 -14.02 -15.39 10.93
N ALA A 274 -14.63 -14.84 11.99
CA ALA A 274 -14.47 -13.42 12.37
C ALA A 274 -13.04 -13.09 12.82
N ALA A 275 -12.48 -13.89 13.74
CA ALA A 275 -11.16 -13.65 14.32
C ALA A 275 -10.06 -13.70 13.28
N THR A 276 -10.13 -14.64 12.32
CA THR A 276 -9.13 -14.79 11.27
C THR A 276 -9.14 -13.67 10.23
N THR A 277 -10.25 -12.94 10.11
CA THR A 277 -10.29 -11.71 9.30
C THR A 277 -9.72 -10.53 10.10
N ILE A 278 -10.06 -10.41 11.39
CA ILE A 278 -9.63 -9.30 12.26
C ILE A 278 -8.13 -9.36 12.55
N ASP A 279 -7.58 -10.54 12.86
CA ASP A 279 -6.15 -10.70 13.14
C ASP A 279 -5.29 -10.31 11.91
N SER A 280 -5.75 -10.71 10.74
CA SER A 280 -5.08 -10.52 9.46
C SER A 280 -5.18 -9.08 9.00
N PHE A 281 -6.35 -8.46 9.20
CA PHE A 281 -6.52 -7.01 9.06
C PHE A 281 -5.47 -6.27 9.89
N TYR A 282 -5.35 -6.62 11.17
CA TYR A 282 -4.47 -5.91 12.08
C TYR A 282 -3.00 -6.05 11.63
N THR A 283 -2.55 -7.26 11.32
CA THR A 283 -1.18 -7.51 10.85
C THR A 283 -0.88 -6.82 9.52
N ALA A 284 -1.80 -6.88 8.54
CA ALA A 284 -1.57 -6.36 7.20
C ALA A 284 -1.67 -4.83 7.14
N THR A 285 -2.61 -4.24 7.89
CA THR A 285 -2.74 -2.78 8.01
C THR A 285 -1.53 -2.18 8.70
N ARG A 286 -1.02 -2.82 9.77
CA ARG A 286 0.22 -2.39 10.42
C ARG A 286 1.40 -2.48 9.45
N TRP A 287 1.49 -3.55 8.66
CA TRP A 287 2.53 -3.70 7.65
C TRP A 287 2.47 -2.60 6.57
N LEU A 288 1.27 -2.23 6.10
CA LEU A 288 1.10 -1.12 5.18
C LEU A 288 1.46 0.22 5.83
N GLY A 289 0.88 0.52 6.99
CA GLY A 289 1.10 1.75 7.74
C GLY A 289 2.57 1.98 8.05
N THR A 290 3.25 0.98 8.60
CA THR A 290 4.70 1.06 8.88
C THR A 290 5.51 1.32 7.62
N SER A 291 5.18 0.67 6.49
CA SER A 291 5.87 0.90 5.21
C SER A 291 5.67 2.33 4.68
N ILE A 292 4.48 2.90 4.83
CA ILE A 292 4.16 4.27 4.37
C ILE A 292 4.83 5.29 5.29
N THR A 293 4.66 5.15 6.61
CA THR A 293 5.24 6.06 7.59
C THR A 293 6.76 6.08 7.51
N ALA A 294 7.41 4.93 7.32
CA ALA A 294 8.87 4.87 7.16
C ALA A 294 9.40 5.57 5.90
N ARG A 295 8.57 5.75 4.87
CA ARG A 295 8.92 6.47 3.63
C ARG A 295 8.46 7.94 3.63
N SER A 296 7.72 8.36 4.65
CA SER A 296 7.09 9.68 4.70
C SER A 296 8.01 10.70 5.37
N ASN A 297 8.21 11.83 4.69
CA ASN A 297 8.94 12.99 5.22
C ASN A 297 7.99 14.07 5.77
N SER A 298 6.74 13.70 6.08
CA SER A 298 5.73 14.67 6.51
C SER A 298 6.11 15.31 7.86
N PRO A 299 6.16 16.65 7.96
CA PRO A 299 6.42 17.35 9.22
C PRO A 299 5.40 17.01 10.31
N LEU A 300 4.17 16.62 9.93
CA LEU A 300 3.12 16.22 10.87
C LEU A 300 3.47 14.94 11.65
N LEU A 301 4.30 14.06 11.08
CA LEU A 301 4.78 12.86 11.76
C LEU A 301 5.81 13.17 12.86
N ALA A 302 6.32 14.40 12.95
CA ALA A 302 7.17 14.83 14.06
C ALA A 302 6.38 15.04 15.36
N PHE A 303 5.07 15.32 15.25
CA PHE A 303 4.20 15.62 16.40
C PHE A 303 3.42 14.42 16.92
N VAL A 304 3.38 13.31 16.17
CA VAL A 304 2.65 12.09 16.53
C VAL A 304 3.59 10.89 16.41
N PRO A 305 3.70 10.02 17.44
CA PRO A 305 4.55 8.84 17.36
C PRO A 305 4.24 7.99 16.12
N ALA A 306 5.27 7.66 15.32
CA ALA A 306 5.11 6.88 14.09
C ALA A 306 4.36 5.56 14.29
N GLY A 307 4.58 4.90 15.43
CA GLY A 307 3.86 3.68 15.81
C GLY A 307 2.36 3.88 16.03
N LEU A 308 1.95 5.06 16.51
CA LEU A 308 0.53 5.41 16.70
C LEU A 308 -0.14 5.74 15.37
N VAL A 309 0.56 6.43 14.46
CA VAL A 309 0.06 6.74 13.11
C VAL A 309 -0.09 5.47 12.28
N ALA A 310 0.89 4.56 12.35
CA ALA A 310 0.85 3.27 11.67
C ALA A 310 -0.07 2.24 12.35
N SER A 311 -0.72 2.60 13.46
CA SER A 311 -1.55 1.68 14.24
C SER A 311 -2.89 1.41 13.55
N PRO A 312 -3.28 0.13 13.38
CA PRO A 312 -4.61 -0.23 12.87
C PRO A 312 -5.77 0.18 13.78
N VAL A 313 -5.50 0.61 15.02
CA VAL A 313 -6.52 0.92 16.04
C VAL A 313 -7.52 1.98 15.57
N TRP A 314 -7.09 2.93 14.74
CA TRP A 314 -7.96 3.99 14.23
C TRP A 314 -9.01 3.44 13.26
N ILE A 315 -8.58 2.57 12.34
CA ILE A 315 -9.48 1.89 11.41
C ILE A 315 -10.41 0.96 12.18
N LEU A 316 -9.89 0.25 13.18
CA LEU A 316 -10.69 -0.62 14.04
C LEU A 316 -11.78 0.16 14.79
N GLY A 317 -11.42 1.29 15.41
CA GLY A 317 -12.36 2.14 16.13
C GLY A 317 -13.46 2.70 15.23
N ALA A 318 -13.09 3.16 14.04
CA ALA A 318 -14.06 3.59 13.03
C ALA A 318 -14.97 2.43 12.60
N ALA A 319 -14.42 1.25 12.32
CA ALA A 319 -15.18 0.08 11.90
C ALA A 319 -16.15 -0.41 12.99
N LEU A 320 -15.73 -0.40 14.25
CA LEU A 320 -16.57 -0.69 15.42
C LEU A 320 -17.74 0.30 15.52
N ALA A 321 -17.45 1.61 15.42
CA ALA A 321 -18.49 2.64 15.46
C ALA A 321 -19.48 2.49 14.30
N THR A 322 -18.99 2.23 13.09
CA THR A 322 -19.85 1.99 11.91
C THR A 322 -20.69 0.73 12.05
N ALA A 323 -20.11 -0.37 12.55
CA ALA A 323 -20.87 -1.60 12.79
C ALA A 323 -21.96 -1.39 13.85
N ALA A 324 -21.63 -0.71 14.96
CA ALA A 324 -22.60 -0.38 16.01
C ALA A 324 -23.71 0.55 15.49
N ALA A 325 -23.36 1.58 14.72
CA ALA A 325 -24.32 2.48 14.10
C ALA A 325 -25.23 1.76 13.10
N ALA A 326 -24.69 0.84 12.30
CA ALA A 326 -25.46 0.03 11.37
C ALA A 326 -26.43 -0.92 12.08
N ILE A 327 -26.02 -1.54 13.19
CA ILE A 327 -26.91 -2.36 14.03
C ILE A 327 -28.01 -1.49 14.64
N TRP A 328 -27.64 -0.35 15.23
CA TRP A 328 -28.59 0.58 15.85
C TRP A 328 -29.62 1.11 14.85
N ALA A 329 -29.18 1.41 13.62
CA ALA A 329 -30.05 1.84 12.53
C ALA A 329 -30.79 0.68 11.82
N ASN A 330 -30.62 -0.58 12.26
CA ASN A 330 -31.19 -1.77 11.65
C ASN A 330 -30.90 -1.89 10.14
N LEU A 331 -29.68 -1.56 9.71
CA LEU A 331 -29.30 -1.64 8.30
C LEU A 331 -29.10 -3.09 7.85
N SER A 332 -29.38 -3.36 6.57
CA SER A 332 -29.03 -4.62 5.92
C SER A 332 -27.51 -4.75 5.75
N LEU A 333 -26.98 -5.98 5.85
CA LEU A 333 -25.59 -6.33 5.52
C LEU A 333 -25.12 -5.74 4.18
N LEU A 334 -26.05 -5.67 3.22
CA LEU A 334 -25.79 -5.21 1.87
C LEU A 334 -25.19 -3.80 1.82
N TYR A 335 -25.57 -2.90 2.73
CA TYR A 335 -25.03 -1.53 2.74
C TYR A 335 -23.54 -1.48 3.12
N LEU A 336 -23.04 -2.47 3.87
CA LEU A 336 -21.61 -2.63 4.16
C LEU A 336 -20.86 -3.39 3.06
N MET A 337 -21.58 -4.12 2.19
CA MET A 337 -21.03 -4.81 1.00
C MET A 337 -20.96 -3.89 -0.22
N MET A 338 -21.95 -3.01 -0.39
CA MET A 338 -22.10 -2.12 -1.54
C MET A 338 -20.80 -1.40 -1.91
N PRO A 339 -20.01 -0.80 -0.97
CA PRO A 339 -18.79 -0.08 -1.31
C PRO A 339 -17.77 -0.88 -2.13
N PHE A 340 -17.70 -2.21 -1.96
CA PHE A 340 -16.81 -3.09 -2.71
C PHE A 340 -17.20 -3.21 -4.20
N ALA A 341 -18.49 -3.06 -4.50
CA ALA A 341 -19.03 -3.13 -5.86
C ALA A 341 -19.32 -1.75 -6.47
N THR A 342 -19.08 -0.66 -5.74
CA THR A 342 -19.32 0.71 -6.23
C THR A 342 -18.17 1.65 -5.85
N LEU A 343 -18.17 2.16 -4.61
CA LEU A 343 -17.28 3.22 -4.13
C LEU A 343 -15.80 2.97 -4.44
N LEU A 344 -15.36 1.72 -4.26
CA LEU A 344 -13.95 1.33 -4.36
C LEU A 344 -13.56 0.82 -5.76
N VAL A 345 -14.54 0.63 -6.67
CA VAL A 345 -14.33 -0.04 -7.96
C VAL A 345 -13.35 0.69 -8.85
N GLY A 346 -13.50 2.01 -9.02
CA GLY A 346 -12.61 2.79 -9.89
C GLY A 346 -11.16 2.73 -9.43
N ALA A 347 -10.93 2.89 -8.12
CA ALA A 347 -9.58 2.80 -7.55
C ALA A 347 -9.00 1.39 -7.67
N ALA A 348 -9.79 0.34 -7.42
CA ALA A 348 -9.33 -1.04 -7.56
C ALA A 348 -9.04 -1.43 -9.01
N ALA A 349 -9.84 -0.96 -9.97
CA ALA A 349 -9.57 -1.17 -11.38
C ALA A 349 -8.29 -0.45 -11.83
N CYS A 350 -8.03 0.77 -11.35
CA CYS A 350 -6.74 1.45 -11.57
C CYS A 350 -5.56 0.64 -11.02
N LEU A 351 -5.69 0.11 -9.80
CA LEU A 351 -4.68 -0.76 -9.18
C LEU A 351 -4.41 -2.01 -10.04
N VAL A 352 -5.46 -2.68 -10.53
CA VAL A 352 -5.32 -3.83 -11.43
C VAL A 352 -4.62 -3.40 -12.73
N CYS A 353 -5.01 -2.30 -13.36
CA CYS A 353 -4.39 -1.85 -14.60
C CYS A 353 -2.90 -1.52 -14.41
N GLU A 354 -2.55 -0.82 -13.33
CA GLU A 354 -1.15 -0.48 -13.02
C GLU A 354 -0.31 -1.74 -12.77
N THR A 355 -0.85 -2.67 -11.99
CA THR A 355 -0.18 -3.94 -11.72
C THR A 355 -0.02 -4.78 -12.99
N LEU A 356 -0.92 -4.61 -13.96
CA LEU A 356 -0.84 -5.19 -15.30
C LEU A 356 0.15 -4.50 -16.25
N GLY A 357 0.60 -3.29 -15.92
CA GLY A 357 1.64 -2.55 -16.67
C GLY A 357 1.19 -1.22 -17.26
N ALA A 358 -0.04 -0.77 -17.01
CA ALA A 358 -0.51 0.53 -17.48
C ALA A 358 0.22 1.68 -16.78
N THR A 359 0.38 2.80 -17.48
CA THR A 359 0.85 4.04 -16.88
C THR A 359 -0.16 4.56 -15.85
N ARG A 360 0.33 4.88 -14.64
CA ARG A 360 -0.54 5.36 -13.55
C ARG A 360 -1.21 6.67 -13.96
N ARG A 361 -2.55 6.66 -13.98
CA ARG A 361 -3.41 7.85 -14.12
C ARG A 361 -4.49 7.89 -13.04
N TYR A 362 -4.21 7.26 -11.90
CA TYR A 362 -5.15 7.16 -10.78
C TYR A 362 -5.32 8.51 -10.08
N ASP A 363 -6.55 9.05 -10.13
CA ASP A 363 -7.00 10.17 -9.32
C ASP A 363 -7.95 9.64 -8.23
N SER A 364 -7.51 9.70 -6.98
CA SER A 364 -8.25 9.17 -5.84
C SER A 364 -9.55 9.92 -5.55
N VAL A 365 -9.58 11.24 -5.79
CA VAL A 365 -10.76 12.08 -5.48
C VAL A 365 -11.81 11.86 -6.55
N LEU A 366 -11.42 11.93 -7.83
CA LEU A 366 -12.33 11.69 -8.93
C LEU A 366 -12.93 10.28 -8.89
N ALA A 367 -12.10 9.26 -8.64
CA ALA A 367 -12.57 7.88 -8.50
C ALA A 367 -13.58 7.74 -7.35
N SER A 368 -13.35 8.42 -6.23
CA SER A 368 -14.26 8.41 -5.07
C SER A 368 -15.57 9.13 -5.36
N MET A 369 -15.56 10.26 -6.07
CA MET A 369 -16.77 10.98 -6.47
C MET A 369 -17.65 10.14 -7.41
N ILE A 370 -17.03 9.54 -8.44
CA ILE A 370 -17.73 8.63 -9.36
C ILE A 370 -18.27 7.41 -8.61
N GLY A 371 -17.46 6.84 -7.70
CA GLY A 371 -17.88 5.73 -6.85
C GLY A 371 -19.04 6.07 -5.93
N ALA A 372 -19.10 7.29 -5.38
CA ALA A 372 -20.23 7.77 -4.58
C ALA A 372 -21.51 7.90 -5.41
N THR A 373 -21.42 8.39 -6.66
CA THR A 373 -22.55 8.36 -7.60
C THR A 373 -23.03 6.93 -7.85
N ALA A 374 -22.10 5.98 -8.07
CA ALA A 374 -22.42 4.57 -8.23
C ALA A 374 -23.13 3.99 -6.98
N CYS A 375 -22.71 4.35 -5.75
CA CYS A 375 -23.41 3.95 -4.52
C CYS A 375 -24.88 4.42 -4.50
N LEU A 376 -25.14 5.68 -4.84
CA LEU A 376 -26.50 6.22 -4.83
C LEU A 376 -27.40 5.50 -5.84
N ILE A 377 -26.87 5.22 -7.03
CA ILE A 377 -27.58 4.49 -8.08
C ILE A 377 -27.85 3.05 -7.62
N PHE A 378 -26.85 2.39 -7.04
CA PHE A 378 -26.99 1.03 -6.50
C PHE A 378 -28.07 0.98 -5.40
N ALA A 379 -28.00 1.87 -4.41
CA ALA A 379 -28.98 1.93 -3.32
C ALA A 379 -30.40 2.18 -3.85
N THR A 380 -30.56 3.09 -4.80
CA THR A 380 -31.84 3.36 -5.47
C THR A 380 -32.35 2.11 -6.18
N GLY A 381 -31.49 1.42 -6.93
CA GLY A 381 -31.84 0.18 -7.62
C GLY A 381 -32.21 -0.96 -6.67
N TYR A 382 -31.54 -1.07 -5.52
CA TYR A 382 -31.83 -2.10 -4.53
C TYR A 382 -33.20 -1.92 -3.86
N LEU A 383 -33.52 -0.66 -3.50
CA LEU A 383 -34.78 -0.28 -2.87
C LEU A 383 -35.96 -0.37 -3.84
N ALA A 384 -35.77 0.04 -5.09
CA ALA A 384 -36.80 0.07 -6.15
C ALA A 384 -36.84 -1.22 -7.01
N PRO A 385 -36.39 -2.36 -6.46
CA PRO A 385 -35.84 -3.54 -7.16
C PRO A 385 -35.63 -3.38 -8.68
N SER A 386 -34.80 -2.43 -9.09
CA SER A 386 -34.46 -2.18 -10.49
C SER A 386 -33.17 -2.90 -10.86
N TRP A 387 -33.28 -4.00 -11.61
CA TRP A 387 -32.12 -4.74 -12.09
C TRP A 387 -31.16 -3.86 -12.91
N ALA A 388 -31.70 -2.94 -13.72
CA ALA A 388 -30.92 -2.06 -14.59
C ALA A 388 -30.06 -1.07 -13.79
N LEU A 389 -30.63 -0.45 -12.75
CA LEU A 389 -29.87 0.47 -11.88
C LEU A 389 -28.80 -0.27 -11.09
N LEU A 390 -29.11 -1.47 -10.58
CA LEU A 390 -28.12 -2.31 -9.90
C LEU A 390 -26.98 -2.72 -10.83
N ALA A 391 -27.31 -3.14 -12.06
CA ALA A 391 -26.34 -3.61 -13.05
C ALA A 391 -25.41 -2.48 -13.54
N ILE A 392 -25.92 -1.27 -13.73
CA ILE A 392 -25.13 -0.14 -14.25
C ILE A 392 -24.23 0.50 -13.19
N ALA A 393 -24.60 0.45 -11.92
CA ALA A 393 -23.83 1.07 -10.82
C ALA A 393 -22.34 0.71 -10.80
N PRO A 394 -21.90 -0.57 -10.80
CA PRO A 394 -20.48 -0.92 -10.83
C PRO A 394 -19.78 -0.45 -12.12
N LEU A 395 -20.51 -0.40 -13.25
CA LEU A 395 -19.97 0.07 -14.53
C LEU A 395 -19.69 1.58 -14.50
N ILE A 396 -20.53 2.35 -13.80
CA ILE A 396 -20.26 3.76 -13.52
C ILE A 396 -19.00 3.88 -12.66
N GLY A 397 -18.85 3.04 -11.62
CA GLY A 397 -17.63 2.99 -10.81
C GLY A 397 -16.35 2.77 -11.66
N LEU A 398 -16.42 1.91 -12.69
CA LEU A 398 -15.29 1.64 -13.60
C LEU A 398 -14.89 2.83 -14.47
N ILE A 399 -15.73 3.85 -14.64
CA ILE A 399 -15.39 5.07 -15.39
C ILE A 399 -14.14 5.73 -14.80
N GLY A 400 -13.95 5.68 -13.48
CA GLY A 400 -12.77 6.21 -12.80
C GLY A 400 -11.44 5.57 -13.24
N ALA A 401 -11.47 4.38 -13.85
CA ALA A 401 -10.30 3.68 -14.38
C ALA A 401 -10.23 3.63 -15.91
N LEU A 402 -11.20 4.23 -16.61
CA LEU A 402 -11.33 4.14 -18.06
C LEU A 402 -10.04 4.50 -18.83
N PRO A 403 -9.27 5.55 -18.46
CA PRO A 403 -8.03 5.89 -19.16
C PRO A 403 -6.96 4.79 -19.10
N MET A 404 -6.90 4.04 -18.00
CA MET A 404 -5.92 2.95 -17.81
C MET A 404 -6.42 1.65 -18.42
N ILE A 405 -7.73 1.38 -18.34
CA ILE A 405 -8.37 0.25 -19.03
C ILE A 405 -8.16 0.36 -20.55
N ALA A 406 -8.39 1.55 -21.11
CA ALA A 406 -8.19 1.81 -22.54
C ALA A 406 -6.73 1.60 -22.99
N GLU A 407 -5.76 1.88 -22.12
CA GLU A 407 -4.35 1.63 -22.39
C GLU A 407 -4.03 0.13 -22.43
N ILE A 408 -4.50 -0.64 -21.43
CA ILE A 408 -4.34 -2.10 -21.40
C ILE A 408 -4.98 -2.79 -22.61
N LEU A 409 -6.14 -2.31 -23.05
CA LEU A 409 -6.86 -2.86 -24.19
C LEU A 409 -6.34 -2.37 -25.55
N GLY A 410 -5.36 -1.47 -25.58
CA GLY A 410 -4.82 -0.91 -26.82
C GLY A 410 -5.79 0.02 -27.56
N TRP A 411 -6.83 0.53 -26.89
CA TRP A 411 -7.81 1.44 -27.49
C TRP A 411 -7.27 2.86 -27.71
N ARG A 412 -6.18 3.22 -27.03
CA ARG A 412 -5.45 4.46 -27.27
C ARG A 412 -4.14 4.17 -27.98
N ALA A 413 -3.90 4.88 -29.08
CA ALA A 413 -2.56 4.99 -29.65
C ALA A 413 -1.60 5.51 -28.57
N ALA A 414 -0.38 4.97 -28.53
CA ALA A 414 0.66 5.52 -27.68
C ALA A 414 0.74 7.04 -27.92
N PRO A 415 0.88 7.88 -26.87
CA PRO A 415 1.23 9.28 -27.10
C PRO A 415 2.47 9.28 -28.00
N PRO A 416 2.55 10.17 -29.00
CA PRO A 416 3.72 10.24 -29.87
C PRO A 416 4.94 10.35 -28.96
N VAL A 417 5.87 9.42 -29.13
CA VAL A 417 7.20 9.52 -28.53
C VAL A 417 7.67 10.91 -28.88
N ALA A 418 7.90 11.77 -27.88
CA ALA A 418 8.55 13.05 -28.12
C ALA A 418 9.80 12.73 -28.93
N GLU A 419 9.84 13.18 -30.20
CA GLU A 419 10.93 12.89 -31.10
C GLU A 419 12.22 13.22 -30.36
N LEU A 420 13.02 12.17 -30.13
CA LEU A 420 14.40 12.33 -29.74
C LEU A 420 15.01 13.27 -30.78
N ILE A 421 15.39 14.45 -30.32
CA ILE A 421 16.18 15.43 -31.08
C ILE A 421 17.22 14.63 -31.88
N PRO A 422 17.29 14.79 -33.22
CA PRO A 422 18.22 14.00 -34.03
C PRO A 422 19.63 14.19 -33.49
N ALA A 423 20.33 13.07 -33.30
CA ALA A 423 21.74 13.11 -32.95
C ALA A 423 22.47 13.91 -34.03
N ALA A 424 22.91 15.11 -33.68
CA ALA A 424 23.74 15.93 -34.56
C ALA A 424 24.94 15.10 -35.02
N GLU A 425 25.15 15.03 -36.33
CA GLU A 425 26.29 14.38 -36.95
C GLU A 425 27.58 14.87 -36.30
N ARG A 426 28.30 13.95 -35.64
CA ARG A 426 29.61 14.22 -35.07
C ARG A 426 30.59 14.51 -36.20
N THR A 427 30.94 15.78 -36.36
CA THR A 427 32.08 16.21 -37.17
C THR A 427 33.38 15.65 -36.57
N PRO A 428 34.42 15.37 -37.39
CA PRO A 428 35.67 14.79 -36.89
C PRO A 428 36.37 15.74 -35.91
N ARG A 429 36.79 15.21 -34.77
CA ARG A 429 37.46 15.95 -33.69
C ARG A 429 38.82 16.47 -34.19
N ALA A 430 38.98 17.79 -34.27
CA ALA A 430 40.26 18.42 -34.56
C ALA A 430 41.30 18.15 -33.44
N ALA A 431 42.57 17.98 -33.83
CA ALA A 431 43.66 17.73 -32.91
C ALA A 431 43.95 18.96 -32.01
N PRO A 432 44.23 18.76 -30.71
CA PRO A 432 44.44 19.88 -29.80
C PRO A 432 45.81 20.54 -30.02
N VAL A 433 45.80 21.86 -30.20
CA VAL A 433 46.99 22.71 -30.18
C VAL A 433 47.22 23.17 -28.73
N PRO A 434 48.40 22.95 -28.13
CA PRO A 434 48.69 23.46 -26.80
C PRO A 434 48.97 24.96 -26.89
N VAL A 435 48.13 25.76 -26.23
CA VAL A 435 48.38 27.19 -26.02
C VAL A 435 49.04 27.35 -24.66
N ALA A 436 50.29 27.80 -24.65
CA ALA A 436 50.95 28.24 -23.43
C ALA A 436 50.35 29.58 -23.00
N VAL A 437 49.80 29.64 -21.79
CA VAL A 437 49.25 30.86 -21.21
C VAL A 437 50.25 31.42 -20.21
N ASP A 438 50.65 32.67 -20.43
CA ASP A 438 51.56 33.45 -19.61
C ASP A 438 50.87 33.83 -18.29
N GLN A 439 51.55 33.62 -17.15
CA GLN A 439 50.94 33.49 -15.81
C GLN A 439 50.98 34.77 -14.94
N THR A 440 51.16 35.96 -15.49
CA THR A 440 51.55 37.10 -14.64
C THR A 440 50.44 37.99 -14.09
N ASP A 441 49.15 37.74 -14.36
CA ASP A 441 48.02 38.43 -13.68
C ASP A 441 46.77 37.54 -13.52
N ALA A 442 46.96 36.26 -13.21
CA ALA A 442 45.85 35.33 -13.02
C ALA A 442 45.25 35.47 -11.60
N VAL A 443 44.09 36.11 -11.47
CA VAL A 443 43.20 35.84 -10.33
C VAL A 443 42.88 34.34 -10.38
N ALA A 444 43.38 33.57 -9.41
CA ALA A 444 43.16 32.13 -9.38
C ALA A 444 41.65 31.84 -9.44
N SER A 445 41.20 31.13 -10.48
CA SER A 445 39.78 30.83 -10.67
C SER A 445 39.22 29.90 -9.60
N HIS A 446 40.09 29.24 -8.83
CA HIS A 446 39.73 28.39 -7.72
C HIS A 446 40.88 28.25 -6.71
N GLY A 447 40.56 27.88 -5.47
CA GLY A 447 41.53 27.68 -4.39
C GLY A 447 40.87 27.52 -3.03
N PHE A 448 41.65 27.31 -1.98
CA PHE A 448 41.12 27.24 -0.61
C PHE A 448 41.04 28.62 0.04
N ASP A 449 39.90 28.89 0.67
CA ASP A 449 39.65 30.01 1.58
C ASP A 449 39.24 29.44 2.94
N GLY A 450 40.21 29.34 3.85
CA GLY A 450 40.06 28.61 5.10
C GLY A 450 39.79 27.11 4.87
N HIS A 451 38.65 26.62 5.37
CA HIS A 451 38.21 25.22 5.18
C HIS A 451 37.29 25.04 3.96
N TRP A 452 36.97 26.12 3.26
CA TRP A 452 36.16 26.08 2.04
C TRP A 452 37.07 26.05 0.83
N PHE A 453 36.82 25.13 -0.10
CA PHE A 453 37.32 25.23 -1.46
C PHE A 453 36.37 26.10 -2.28
N VAL A 454 36.92 27.06 -3.00
CA VAL A 454 36.17 28.10 -3.72
C VAL A 454 36.47 28.00 -5.21
N LEU A 455 35.42 28.05 -6.03
CA LEU A 455 35.46 28.16 -7.48
C LEU A 455 34.68 29.42 -7.90
N ARG A 456 35.34 30.31 -8.65
CA ARG A 456 34.72 31.50 -9.24
C ARG A 456 34.44 31.24 -10.72
N LEU A 457 33.22 31.55 -11.16
CA LEU A 457 32.80 31.39 -12.55
C LEU A 457 31.82 32.49 -12.95
N ILE A 458 31.67 32.67 -14.26
CA ILE A 458 30.71 33.60 -14.86
C ILE A 458 29.80 32.77 -15.77
N PRO A 459 28.48 32.68 -15.51
CA PRO A 459 27.54 32.00 -16.37
C PRO A 459 27.41 32.75 -17.70
N THR A 460 27.16 32.01 -18.78
CA THR A 460 26.99 32.55 -20.12
C THR A 460 25.63 32.16 -20.70
N TYR A 461 25.35 32.54 -21.94
CA TYR A 461 24.13 32.12 -22.63
C TYR A 461 23.99 30.58 -22.78
N ASP A 462 25.10 29.83 -22.73
CA ASP A 462 25.04 28.35 -22.71
C ASP A 462 24.46 27.82 -21.38
N ASP A 463 24.52 28.62 -20.32
CA ASP A 463 24.06 28.25 -18.99
C ASP A 463 22.59 28.65 -18.72
N THR A 464 21.94 29.41 -19.61
CA THR A 464 20.58 29.95 -19.40
C THR A 464 19.48 29.12 -20.08
N ASN A 465 18.22 29.41 -19.77
CA ASN A 465 17.04 28.77 -20.35
C ASN A 465 16.17 29.76 -21.14
N SER A 466 15.00 29.30 -21.63
CA SER A 466 14.07 30.11 -22.42
C SER A 466 13.45 31.31 -21.69
N VAL A 467 13.58 31.39 -20.36
CA VAL A 467 13.09 32.53 -19.55
C VAL A 467 14.23 33.45 -19.08
N GLY A 468 15.46 33.23 -19.55
CA GLY A 468 16.59 34.15 -19.40
C GLY A 468 17.43 33.97 -18.13
N ASN A 469 17.02 33.13 -17.19
CA ASN A 469 17.83 32.83 -16.00
C ASN A 469 18.67 31.56 -16.19
N VAL A 470 19.68 31.36 -15.32
CA VAL A 470 20.50 30.16 -15.34
C VAL A 470 19.64 28.92 -15.11
N TYR A 471 19.76 27.93 -15.99
CA TYR A 471 19.02 26.68 -15.89
C TYR A 471 19.41 25.91 -14.62
N PHE A 472 18.43 25.43 -13.85
CA PHE A 472 18.65 24.85 -12.52
C PHE A 472 19.69 23.71 -12.48
N ALA A 473 19.83 22.93 -13.55
CA ALA A 473 20.81 21.85 -13.62
C ALA A 473 22.26 22.35 -13.66
N ASN A 474 22.51 23.59 -14.11
CA ASN A 474 23.85 24.16 -14.16
C ASN A 474 24.42 24.44 -12.76
N TYR A 475 23.59 24.77 -11.76
CA TYR A 475 24.03 24.86 -10.36
C TYR A 475 24.63 23.53 -9.87
N VAL A 476 24.00 22.40 -10.23
CA VAL A 476 24.51 21.06 -9.91
C VAL A 476 25.82 20.78 -10.64
N ARG A 477 25.89 21.15 -11.92
CA ARG A 477 27.10 21.01 -12.75
C ARG A 477 28.27 21.81 -12.18
N TRP A 478 28.04 23.02 -11.68
CA TRP A 478 29.07 23.86 -11.09
C TRP A 478 29.59 23.29 -9.77
N VAL A 479 28.71 22.75 -8.91
CA VAL A 479 29.15 22.04 -7.69
C VAL A 479 29.97 20.80 -8.05
N GLY A 480 29.56 20.04 -9.07
CA GLY A 480 30.34 18.91 -9.58
C GLY A 480 31.74 19.31 -10.04
N LYS A 481 31.85 20.45 -10.74
CA LYS A 481 33.13 21.01 -11.19
C LYS A 481 34.00 21.45 -10.02
N ALA A 482 33.43 22.16 -9.05
CA ALA A 482 34.14 22.56 -7.84
C ALA A 482 34.67 21.35 -7.07
N ARG A 483 33.86 20.29 -6.94
CA ARG A 483 34.26 19.01 -6.32
C ARG A 483 35.45 18.36 -7.03
N GLU A 484 35.44 18.32 -8.36
CA GLU A 484 36.53 17.70 -9.12
C GLU A 484 37.83 18.49 -9.03
N LEU A 485 37.76 19.83 -8.99
CA LEU A 485 38.94 20.67 -8.76
C LEU A 485 39.47 20.55 -7.33
N PHE A 486 38.58 20.48 -6.33
CA PHE A 486 38.95 20.14 -4.96
C PHE A 486 39.67 18.80 -4.88
N PHE A 487 39.15 17.78 -5.56
CA PHE A 487 39.80 16.46 -5.65
C PHE A 487 41.16 16.52 -6.31
N ASN A 488 41.32 17.31 -7.36
CA ASN A 488 42.60 17.48 -8.05
C ASN A 488 43.69 18.03 -7.10
N ILE A 489 43.34 18.95 -6.21
CA ILE A 489 44.28 19.49 -5.21
C ILE A 489 44.54 18.48 -4.08
N CYS A 490 43.50 17.86 -3.55
CA CYS A 490 43.63 16.93 -2.43
C CYS A 490 44.26 15.59 -2.83
N MET A 491 44.18 15.22 -4.11
CA MET A 491 44.60 13.93 -4.65
C MET A 491 45.30 14.12 -6.00
N PRO A 492 46.44 14.82 -6.05
CA PRO A 492 47.10 15.20 -7.31
C PRO A 492 47.58 13.99 -8.13
N ASN A 493 47.76 12.84 -7.49
CA ASN A 493 48.19 11.59 -8.11
C ASN A 493 47.01 10.66 -8.49
N PHE A 494 45.76 11.08 -8.31
CA PHE A 494 44.61 10.26 -8.67
C PHE A 494 44.41 10.23 -10.19
N ASP A 495 44.43 9.03 -10.77
CA ASP A 495 44.16 8.80 -12.18
C ASP A 495 43.12 7.69 -12.34
N LEU A 496 42.05 8.00 -13.08
CA LEU A 496 40.95 7.08 -13.37
C LEU A 496 41.40 5.79 -14.09
N LYS A 497 42.54 5.82 -14.79
CA LYS A 497 43.07 4.66 -15.52
C LYS A 497 43.84 3.67 -14.64
N SER A 498 44.39 4.13 -13.52
CA SER A 498 45.30 3.35 -12.67
C SER A 498 44.84 3.18 -11.23
N THR A 499 43.74 3.85 -10.84
CA THR A 499 43.14 3.71 -9.51
C THR A 499 42.50 2.35 -9.27
N ASP A 500 42.56 1.87 -8.02
CA ASP A 500 41.87 0.66 -7.56
C ASP A 500 40.44 0.92 -7.06
N PHE A 501 40.00 2.19 -7.03
CA PHE A 501 38.66 2.57 -6.59
C PHE A 501 38.04 3.72 -7.42
N TYR A 502 36.71 3.75 -7.45
CA TYR A 502 35.92 4.88 -7.96
C TYR A 502 35.23 5.65 -6.84
N ILE A 503 35.07 6.97 -7.03
CA ILE A 503 34.32 7.85 -6.14
C ILE A 503 32.98 8.14 -6.79
N LEU A 504 31.89 7.69 -6.18
CA LEU A 504 30.53 7.84 -6.69
C LEU A 504 29.71 8.77 -5.81
N THR A 505 28.85 9.57 -6.42
CA THR A 505 27.84 10.35 -5.69
C THR A 505 26.68 9.45 -5.31
N LYS A 506 26.46 9.24 -4.01
CA LYS A 506 25.32 8.48 -3.49
C LYS A 506 24.04 9.31 -3.50
N SER A 507 24.15 10.57 -3.08
CA SER A 507 23.04 11.50 -3.00
C SER A 507 23.55 12.91 -3.17
N PHE A 508 22.71 13.77 -3.75
CA PHE A 508 22.95 15.18 -3.91
C PHE A 508 21.66 15.92 -3.58
N HIS A 509 21.75 16.98 -2.78
CA HIS A 509 20.64 17.84 -2.39
C HIS A 509 21.05 19.29 -2.62
N HIS A 510 20.18 20.11 -3.20
CA HIS A 510 20.43 21.53 -3.41
C HIS A 510 19.11 22.31 -3.26
N ASP A 511 19.11 23.26 -2.34
CA ASP A 511 18.02 24.22 -2.15
C ASP A 511 18.27 25.46 -3.01
N PHE A 512 17.41 25.69 -4.00
CA PHE A 512 17.41 26.93 -4.78
C PHE A 512 16.70 28.03 -3.99
N ARG A 513 17.40 29.12 -3.71
CA ARG A 513 16.87 30.27 -2.95
C ARG A 513 16.67 31.51 -3.80
N ARG A 514 17.58 31.76 -4.73
CA ARG A 514 17.57 32.89 -5.66
C ARG A 514 18.17 32.45 -6.99
N GLU A 515 17.86 33.21 -8.03
CA GLU A 515 18.30 32.95 -9.39
C GLU A 515 19.48 33.86 -9.74
N ALA A 516 20.39 33.38 -10.58
CA ALA A 516 21.40 34.18 -11.26
C ALA A 516 21.05 34.34 -12.74
N MET A 517 21.46 35.47 -13.28
CA MET A 517 21.38 35.80 -14.70
C MET A 517 22.70 35.51 -15.40
N GLU A 518 22.71 35.58 -16.73
CA GLU A 518 23.93 35.56 -17.52
C GLU A 518 24.90 36.69 -17.09
N PHE A 519 26.20 36.40 -17.21
CA PHE A 519 27.30 37.31 -16.90
C PHE A 519 27.37 37.81 -15.44
N GLU A 520 26.55 37.28 -14.54
CA GLU A 520 26.58 37.55 -13.11
C GLU A 520 27.69 36.72 -12.43
N PRO A 521 28.72 37.32 -11.82
CA PRO A 521 29.79 36.55 -11.18
C PRO A 521 29.27 35.67 -10.05
N VAL A 522 29.57 34.36 -10.13
CA VAL A 522 29.14 33.35 -9.17
C VAL A 522 30.35 32.71 -8.49
N THR A 523 30.24 32.53 -7.17
CA THR A 523 31.19 31.83 -6.33
C THR A 523 30.56 30.56 -5.78
N VAL A 524 31.11 29.41 -6.15
CA VAL A 524 30.75 28.09 -5.59
C VAL A 524 31.76 27.73 -4.52
N ARG A 525 31.28 27.41 -3.32
CA ARG A 525 32.12 26.96 -2.21
C ARG A 525 31.73 25.55 -1.82
N ILE A 526 32.71 24.69 -1.56
CA ILE A 526 32.49 23.35 -1.00
C ILE A 526 33.39 23.11 0.20
N SER A 527 32.93 22.34 1.18
CA SER A 527 33.73 21.94 2.34
C SER A 527 33.30 20.55 2.81
N ILE A 528 34.16 19.88 3.58
CA ILE A 528 33.82 18.59 4.19
C ILE A 528 32.93 18.84 5.41
N ALA A 529 31.70 18.36 5.38
CA ALA A 529 30.73 18.55 6.47
C ALA A 529 30.82 17.43 7.51
N SER A 530 30.89 16.18 7.06
CA SER A 530 30.98 15.00 7.93
C SER A 530 31.54 13.79 7.19
N HIS A 531 31.92 12.76 7.94
CA HIS A 531 32.27 11.46 7.39
C HIS A 531 32.00 10.35 8.40
N ASN A 532 31.95 9.13 7.88
CA ASN A 532 32.09 7.91 8.66
C ASN A 532 33.03 6.96 7.90
N ARG A 533 33.12 5.69 8.34
CA ARG A 533 33.99 4.69 7.71
C ARG A 533 33.75 4.47 6.20
N LYS A 534 32.55 4.76 5.68
CA LYS A 534 32.14 4.43 4.30
C LYS A 534 31.75 5.62 3.43
N PHE A 535 31.41 6.76 4.04
CA PHE A 535 30.86 7.90 3.32
C PHE A 535 31.52 9.21 3.75
N VAL A 536 31.72 10.12 2.80
CA VAL A 536 32.11 11.51 3.03
C VAL A 536 30.98 12.40 2.55
N THR A 537 30.55 13.34 3.38
CA THR A 537 29.54 14.34 3.01
C THR A 537 30.22 15.68 2.82
N LEU A 538 30.07 16.26 1.64
CA LEU A 538 30.49 17.62 1.30
C LEU A 538 29.29 18.55 1.40
N ALA A 539 29.44 19.69 2.08
CA ALA A 539 28.48 20.78 2.00
C ALA A 539 28.90 21.75 0.89
N HIS A 540 27.93 22.35 0.20
CA HIS A 540 28.17 23.37 -0.81
C HIS A 540 27.27 24.59 -0.62
N GLU A 541 27.79 25.73 -1.04
CA GLU A 541 27.05 26.99 -1.15
C GLU A 541 27.38 27.66 -2.48
N ILE A 542 26.40 28.31 -3.07
CA ILE A 542 26.55 29.09 -4.31
C ILE A 542 26.11 30.50 -4.00
N HIS A 543 27.00 31.46 -4.22
CA HIS A 543 26.80 32.87 -3.97
C HIS A 543 26.97 33.65 -5.28
N SER A 544 26.16 34.68 -5.46
CA SER A 544 26.34 35.72 -6.46
C SER A 544 26.81 37.00 -5.78
N GLU A 545 27.58 37.80 -6.50
CA GLU A 545 27.95 39.15 -6.06
C GLU A 545 26.75 40.12 -6.03
N VAL A 546 25.70 39.86 -6.81
CA VAL A 546 24.48 40.67 -6.88
C VAL A 546 23.44 40.18 -5.88
N ASN A 547 23.16 38.86 -5.90
CA ASN A 547 22.03 38.27 -5.20
C ASN A 547 22.41 37.55 -3.90
N GLY A 548 23.69 37.53 -3.51
CA GLY A 548 24.16 36.81 -2.33
C GLY A 548 23.93 35.30 -2.48
N LEU A 549 23.51 34.62 -1.41
CA LEU A 549 23.31 33.16 -1.44
C LEU A 549 22.19 32.76 -2.43
N LEU A 550 22.60 32.15 -3.54
CA LEU A 550 21.71 31.59 -4.57
C LEU A 550 21.15 30.24 -4.15
N GLY A 551 21.96 29.42 -3.49
CA GLY A 551 21.54 28.10 -3.03
C GLY A 551 22.60 27.37 -2.22
N ARG A 552 22.21 26.32 -1.52
CA ARG A 552 23.10 25.51 -0.68
C ARG A 552 22.63 24.07 -0.59
N GLY A 553 23.49 23.17 -0.15
CA GLY A 553 23.09 21.80 0.11
C GLY A 553 24.27 20.89 0.41
N GLU A 554 24.06 19.59 0.19
CA GLU A 554 25.03 18.56 0.54
C GLU A 554 25.12 17.47 -0.53
N GLN A 555 26.30 16.87 -0.64
CA GLN A 555 26.61 15.75 -1.50
C GLN A 555 27.29 14.64 -0.70
N SER A 556 26.71 13.44 -0.70
CA SER A 556 27.31 12.27 -0.06
C SER A 556 28.04 11.41 -1.08
N LEU A 557 29.30 11.10 -0.80
CA LEU A 557 30.20 10.32 -1.62
C LEU A 557 30.36 8.91 -1.05
N MET A 558 30.43 7.92 -1.94
CA MET A 558 30.76 6.54 -1.62
C MET A 558 31.94 6.07 -2.48
N PHE A 559 32.67 5.07 -1.98
CA PHE A 559 33.83 4.49 -2.66
C PHE A 559 33.52 3.06 -3.05
N VAL A 560 33.93 2.65 -4.25
CA VAL A 560 33.69 1.29 -4.76
C VAL A 560 34.92 0.75 -5.47
N ASP A 561 35.10 -0.57 -5.50
CA ASP A 561 36.18 -1.19 -6.27
C ASP A 561 35.92 -1.09 -7.79
N THR A 562 36.98 -1.08 -8.59
CA THR A 562 36.89 -0.87 -10.05
C THR A 562 36.43 -2.10 -10.84
N VAL A 563 36.38 -3.29 -10.24
CA VAL A 563 36.07 -4.54 -10.94
C VAL A 563 34.61 -4.93 -10.77
N HIS A 564 34.10 -4.86 -9.54
CA HIS A 564 32.78 -5.34 -9.13
C HIS A 564 31.89 -4.25 -8.54
N TYR A 565 32.36 -3.01 -8.43
CA TYR A 565 31.63 -1.87 -7.86
C TYR A 565 31.10 -2.14 -6.44
N ARG A 566 31.79 -2.96 -5.65
CA ARG A 566 31.41 -3.24 -4.26
C ARG A 566 31.80 -2.06 -3.38
N PRO A 567 30.94 -1.66 -2.43
CA PRO A 567 31.27 -0.59 -1.50
C PRO A 567 32.54 -0.89 -0.70
N LEU A 568 33.48 0.04 -0.74
CA LEU A 568 34.71 0.04 0.04
C LEU A 568 34.56 0.94 1.27
N ASP A 569 35.42 0.72 2.25
CA ASP A 569 35.71 1.77 3.24
C ASP A 569 36.46 2.91 2.56
N ILE A 570 36.46 4.11 3.15
CA ILE A 570 37.18 5.25 2.58
C ILE A 570 38.67 4.89 2.42
N PRO A 571 39.23 4.93 1.20
CA PRO A 571 40.64 4.61 0.97
C PRO A 571 41.54 5.55 1.79
N ARG A 572 42.62 5.00 2.35
CA ARG A 572 43.53 5.74 3.22
C ARG A 572 44.10 7.01 2.56
N THR A 573 44.41 6.94 1.27
CA THR A 573 44.91 8.06 0.47
C THR A 573 43.92 9.22 0.39
N ILE A 574 42.60 8.95 0.41
CA ILE A 574 41.55 9.98 0.47
C ILE A 574 41.58 10.69 1.82
N ILE A 575 41.65 9.90 2.91
CA ILE A 575 41.68 10.44 4.27
C ILE A 575 42.91 11.34 4.42
N GLU A 576 44.08 10.87 3.99
CA GLU A 576 45.34 11.63 4.03
C GLU A 576 45.27 12.93 3.22
N GLY A 577 44.68 12.90 2.02
CA GLY A 577 44.49 14.10 1.20
C GLY A 577 43.48 15.10 1.77
N PHE A 578 42.46 14.63 2.50
CA PHE A 578 41.38 15.47 3.02
C PHE A 578 41.68 16.02 4.42
N LEU A 579 42.53 15.33 5.20
CA LEU A 579 42.90 15.69 6.58
C LEU A 579 43.33 17.15 6.77
N PRO A 580 44.15 17.77 5.89
CA PRO A 580 44.56 19.18 6.03
C PRO A 580 43.40 20.17 5.96
N TYR A 581 42.31 19.79 5.31
CA TYR A 581 41.16 20.65 5.02
C TYR A 581 39.93 20.29 5.86
N TRP A 582 40.09 19.39 6.84
CA TRP A 582 39.04 19.04 7.78
C TRP A 582 38.70 20.24 8.66
N PRO A 583 37.40 20.56 8.88
CA PRO A 583 37.05 21.58 9.85
C PRO A 583 37.54 21.18 11.24
N LYS A 584 38.35 22.05 11.87
CA LYS A 584 38.92 21.85 13.22
C LYS A 584 37.84 21.84 14.33
N THR A 585 36.61 22.21 13.99
CA THR A 585 35.43 22.26 14.86
C THR A 585 34.21 21.76 14.06
N SER A 586 33.36 20.93 14.68
CA SER A 586 32.18 20.37 14.01
C SER A 586 31.21 21.49 13.58
N PRO A 587 30.68 21.49 12.34
CA PRO A 587 29.67 22.47 11.90
C PRO A 587 28.32 22.34 12.64
N HIS A 588 28.16 21.32 13.50
CA HIS A 588 27.02 21.16 14.42
C HIS A 588 27.35 21.53 15.88
N ALA A 589 28.52 22.11 16.17
CA ALA A 589 28.77 22.72 17.46
C ALA A 589 27.95 24.02 17.57
N VAL A 590 26.74 23.88 18.11
CA VAL A 590 25.94 25.00 18.63
C VAL A 590 26.86 25.83 19.53
N ALA A 591 26.95 27.13 19.26
CA ALA A 591 27.54 28.09 20.20
C ALA A 591 26.76 28.02 21.52
N GLY A 592 27.22 27.17 22.43
CA GLY A 592 26.71 27.08 23.78
C GLY A 592 27.28 28.22 24.62
N GLY A 593 26.39 29.05 25.17
CA GLY A 593 26.66 29.81 26.40
C GLY A 593 27.26 31.20 26.25
N GLY A 594 26.50 32.14 25.67
CA GLY A 594 26.56 33.53 26.11
C GLY A 594 25.46 33.75 27.15
N GLY A 595 25.82 33.78 28.44
CA GLY A 595 24.88 34.05 29.53
C GLY A 595 24.20 35.43 29.40
N PRO A 596 23.08 35.66 30.10
CA PRO A 596 22.36 36.92 30.02
C PRO A 596 23.25 38.06 30.49
N THR A 597 23.48 39.02 29.59
CA THR A 597 24.07 40.32 29.89
C THR A 597 23.23 41.01 30.94
N GLU A 598 23.86 41.20 32.10
CA GLU A 598 23.41 42.03 33.22
C GLU A 598 23.17 43.46 32.71
N VAL A 599 21.94 43.94 32.86
CA VAL A 599 21.55 45.31 32.53
C VAL A 599 22.07 46.22 33.63
N ALA A 600 23.07 47.06 33.30
CA ALA A 600 23.45 48.20 34.12
C ALA A 600 22.57 49.43 33.77
N PRO A 601 22.11 50.20 34.77
CA PRO A 601 21.07 51.21 34.59
C PRO A 601 21.60 52.50 33.96
N LEU A 602 20.83 53.07 33.03
CA LEU A 602 21.03 54.45 32.59
C LEU A 602 20.48 55.40 33.64
N GLY A 603 21.39 56.16 34.25
CA GLY A 603 21.06 57.35 35.03
C GLY A 603 21.01 58.59 34.13
N VAL A 604 20.07 59.46 34.50
CA VAL A 604 19.76 60.83 34.02
C VAL A 604 18.98 60.93 32.73
#